data_AF-A0A7L3HPV5-F1
#
_entry.id   AF-A0A7L3HPV5-F1
#
_cell.length_a   1.000
_cell.length_b   1.000
_cell.length_c   1.000
_cell.angle_alpha   90.00
_cell.angle_beta   90.00
_cell.angle_gamma   90.00
#
_symmetry.space_group_name_H-M   'P 1'
#
loop_
_entity.id
_entity.type
_entity.pdbx_description
1 polymer ?
#
loop_
_entity_poly.entity_id
_entity_poly.type
_entity_poly.pdbx_seq_one_letter_code
_entity_poly.pdbx_strand_id
1 'polypeptide(L)' 'YDDYDYGEVNQLLERNLKIYIKTVACYPEKTTKQIYTQFWRHFKHSEKVHVNLLLLEARMQAALLYALRAVTRYMT' A
#
# COMPACT_ATOMS: atom_id res chain seq x y z
N TYR A 1 14.01 1.65 3.48
CA TYR A 1 14.97 2.22 2.52
C TYR A 1 15.72 3.27 3.27
N ASP A 2 17.04 3.10 3.38
CA ASP A 2 17.83 3.87 4.33
C ASP A 2 18.00 5.34 3.89
N ASP A 3 17.89 5.60 2.59
CA ASP A 3 17.99 6.95 2.01
C ASP A 3 16.64 7.66 1.82
N TYR A 4 15.52 7.07 2.25
CA TYR A 4 14.18 7.64 2.03
C TYR A 4 13.69 8.45 3.24
N ASP A 5 13.33 9.72 3.05
CA ASP A 5 12.70 10.55 4.08
C ASP A 5 11.23 10.16 4.27
N TYR A 6 10.95 9.37 5.31
CA TYR A 6 9.59 8.97 5.66
C TYR A 6 8.69 10.16 6.10
N GLY A 7 9.24 11.34 6.34
CA GLY A 7 8.49 12.58 6.53
C GLY A 7 7.63 12.93 5.31
N GLU A 8 8.11 12.64 4.10
CA GLU A 8 7.38 12.87 2.84
C GLU A 8 6.04 12.14 2.79
N VAL A 9 5.95 10.96 3.42
CA VAL A 9 4.70 10.18 3.49
C VAL A 9 3.61 10.98 4.21
N ASN A 10 3.98 11.82 5.18
CA ASN A 10 3.04 12.69 5.88
C ASN A 10 2.66 13.94 5.10
N GLN A 11 3.54 14.41 4.23
CA GLN A 11 3.29 15.57 3.38
C GLN A 11 2.42 15.21 2.16
N LEU A 12 2.66 14.04 1.56
CA LEU A 12 2.06 13.64 0.28
C LEU A 12 0.79 12.80 0.44
N LEU A 13 0.73 11.91 1.44
CA LEU A 13 -0.41 11.02 1.62
C LEU A 13 -1.36 11.58 2.69
N GLU A 14 -2.52 12.05 2.24
CA GLU A 14 -3.61 12.45 3.12
C GLU A 14 -4.09 11.29 4.02
N ARG A 15 -4.69 11.64 5.16
CA ARG A 15 -5.13 10.67 6.17
C ARG A 15 -6.06 9.59 5.62
N ASN A 16 -7.05 9.97 4.80
CA ASN A 16 -8.02 9.02 4.25
C ASN A 16 -7.37 8.05 3.26
N LEU A 17 -6.39 8.52 2.47
CA LEU A 17 -5.61 7.66 1.58
C LEU A 17 -4.80 6.64 2.38
N LYS A 18 -4.15 7.05 3.48
CA LYS A 18 -3.43 6.13 4.38
C LYS A 18 -4.33 5.06 4.96
N ILE A 19 -5.53 5.44 5.40
CA ILE A 19 -6.53 4.50 5.91
C ILE A 19 -6.92 3.51 4.81
N TYR A 20 -7.23 3.99 3.61
CA TYR A 20 -7.58 3.14 2.48
C TYR A 20 -6.46 2.16 2.12
N ILE A 21 -5.23 2.65 1.93
CA ILE A 21 -4.04 1.84 1.62
C ILE A 21 -3.83 0.75 2.68
N LYS A 22 -3.87 1.12 3.97
CA LYS A 22 -3.69 0.16 5.07
C LYS A 22 -4.82 -0.87 5.10
N THR A 23 -6.06 -0.46 4.92
CA THR A 23 -7.20 -1.38 4.89
C THR A 23 -7.07 -2.36 3.73
N VAL A 24 -6.81 -1.90 2.50
CA VAL A 24 -6.69 -2.80 1.34
C VAL A 24 -5.47 -3.73 1.46
N ALA A 25 -4.34 -3.25 1.99
CA ALA A 25 -3.14 -4.07 2.14
C ALA A 25 -3.19 -5.07 3.31
N CYS A 26 -3.86 -4.75 4.41
CA CYS A 26 -3.81 -5.56 5.63
C CYS A 26 -5.13 -6.26 5.96
N TYR A 27 -6.27 -5.65 5.62
CA TYR A 27 -7.62 -6.11 5.96
C TYR A 27 -8.60 -5.86 4.78
N PRO A 28 -8.31 -6.40 3.58
CA PRO A 28 -9.08 -6.10 2.38
C PRO A 28 -10.59 -6.36 2.54
N GLU A 29 -10.96 -7.34 3.36
CA GLU A 29 -12.35 -7.70 3.71
C GLU A 29 -13.11 -6.58 4.43
N LYS A 30 -12.41 -5.62 5.02
CA LYS A 30 -13.00 -4.44 5.70
C LYS A 30 -13.11 -3.22 4.79
N THR A 31 -12.75 -3.34 3.52
CA THR A 31 -12.85 -2.22 2.56
C THR A 31 -14.30 -1.95 2.23
N THR A 32 -14.75 -0.71 2.45
CA THR A 32 -16.12 -0.29 2.14
C THR A 32 -16.13 0.79 1.06
N LYS A 33 -17.27 0.94 0.36
CA LYS A 33 -17.48 2.03 -0.61
C LYS A 33 -17.28 3.40 0.01
N GLN A 34 -17.63 3.58 1.29
CA GLN A 34 -17.42 4.81 2.04
C GLN A 34 -15.93 5.15 2.17
N ILE A 35 -15.08 4.18 2.53
CA ILE A 35 -13.63 4.40 2.60
C ILE A 35 -13.10 4.75 1.21
N TYR A 36 -13.56 4.07 0.16
CA TYR A 36 -13.14 4.34 -1.23
C TYR A 36 -13.51 5.74 -1.73
N THR A 37 -14.69 6.26 -1.37
CA THR A 37 -15.12 7.60 -1.81
C THR A 37 -14.54 8.74 -0.96
N GLN A 38 -14.04 8.46 0.25
CA GLN A 38 -13.57 9.49 1.17
C GLN A 38 -12.18 10.07 0.84
N PHE A 39 -11.30 9.30 0.19
CA PHE A 39 -9.97 9.77 -0.24
C PHE A 39 -10.00 10.27 -1.69
N TRP A 40 -9.13 11.23 -2.02
CA TRP A 40 -8.90 11.74 -3.37
C TRP A 40 -10.21 12.04 -4.12
N ARG A 41 -11.09 12.83 -3.51
CA ARG A 41 -12.46 13.09 -4.02
C ARG A 41 -12.50 13.73 -5.41
N HIS A 42 -11.45 14.46 -5.77
CA HIS A 42 -11.33 15.17 -7.04
C HIS A 42 -10.51 14.40 -8.09
N PHE A 43 -9.98 13.23 -7.74
CA PHE A 43 -9.23 12.38 -8.66
C PHE A 43 -10.17 11.45 -9.42
N LYS A 44 -9.73 11.04 -10.61
CA LYS A 44 -10.43 10.09 -11.48
C LYS A 44 -10.39 8.69 -10.86
N HIS A 45 -11.41 7.90 -11.16
CA HIS A 45 -11.45 6.49 -10.75
C HIS A 45 -10.26 5.69 -11.29
N SER A 46 -9.75 6.01 -12.48
CA SER A 46 -8.55 5.39 -13.04
C SER A 46 -7.31 5.58 -12.17
N GLU A 47 -7.16 6.74 -11.52
CA GLU A 47 -6.04 7.03 -10.62
C GLU A 47 -6.18 6.25 -9.31
N LYS A 48 -7.42 6.07 -8.82
CA LYS A 48 -7.68 5.20 -7.67
C LYS A 48 -7.37 3.72 -7.97
N VAL A 49 -7.66 3.25 -9.18
CA VAL A 49 -7.24 1.92 -9.62
C VAL A 49 -5.72 1.83 -9.71
N HIS A 50 -5.04 2.88 -10.20
CA HIS A 50 -3.59 2.92 -10.26
C HIS A 50 -2.94 2.76 -8.88
N VAL A 51 -3.48 3.38 -7.83
CA VAL A 51 -3.03 3.15 -6.44
C VAL A 51 -3.15 1.68 -6.02
N ASN A 52 -4.20 0.99 -6.45
CA ASN A 52 -4.37 -0.44 -6.13
C ASN A 52 -3.31 -1.31 -6.84
N LEU A 53 -2.93 -0.96 -8.07
CA LEU A 53 -1.84 -1.66 -8.78
C LEU A 53 -0.51 -1.50 -8.04
N LEU A 54 -0.15 -0.27 -7.66
CA LEU A 54 1.07 0.00 -6.88
C LEU A 54 1.06 -0.76 -5.55
N LEU A 55 -0.10 -0.77 -4.88
CA LEU A 55 -0.27 -1.42 -3.59
C LEU A 55 -0.11 -2.95 -3.65
N LEU A 56 -0.70 -3.59 -4.67
CA LEU A 56 -0.63 -5.05 -4.79
C LEU A 56 0.80 -5.50 -5.08
N GLU A 57 1.50 -4.80 -5.97
CA GLU A 57 2.88 -5.11 -6.34
C GLU A 57 3.81 -4.91 -5.14
N ALA A 58 3.69 -3.79 -4.42
CA ALA A 58 4.48 -3.53 -3.22
C ALA A 58 4.24 -4.59 -2.13
N ARG A 59 2.98 -5.00 -1.91
CA ARG A 59 2.64 -6.05 -0.93
C ARG A 59 3.22 -7.40 -1.35
N MET A 60 3.08 -7.78 -2.61
CA MET A 60 3.60 -9.04 -3.14
C MET A 60 5.12 -9.08 -3.03
N GLN A 61 5.80 -8.01 -3.45
CA GLN A 61 7.26 -7.89 -3.37
C GLN A 61 7.75 -8.05 -1.93
N ALA A 62 7.14 -7.35 -0.97
CA ALA A 62 7.52 -7.47 0.44
C ALA A 62 7.36 -8.92 0.95
N ALA A 63 6.21 -9.55 0.69
CA ALA A 63 5.95 -10.93 1.10
C ALA A 63 6.95 -11.92 0.48
N LEU A 64 7.22 -11.78 -0.82
CA LEU A 64 8.19 -12.61 -1.53
C LEU A 64 9.61 -12.41 -0.99
N LEU A 65 10.04 -11.18 -0.75
CA LEU A 65 11.37 -10.91 -0.20
C LEU A 65 11.56 -11.56 1.17
N TYR A 66 10.55 -11.50 2.04
CA TYR A 66 10.62 -12.18 3.34
C TYR A 66 10.69 -13.71 3.19
N ALA A 67 9.88 -14.30 2.30
CA ALA A 67 9.90 -15.74 2.04
C ALA A 67 11.24 -16.19 1.43
N LEU A 68 11.74 -15.49 0.41
CA LEU A 68 13.01 -15.77 -0.24
C LEU A 68 14.18 -15.63 0.73
N ARG A 69 14.18 -14.58 1.58
CA ARG A 69 15.18 -14.44 2.64
C ARG A 69 15.20 -15.63 3.60
N ALA A 70 14.03 -16.17 3.94
CA ALA A 70 13.95 -17.36 4.79
C ALA A 70 14.52 -18.60 4.08
N VAL A 71 14.23 -18.78 2.78
CA VAL A 71 14.81 -19.86 1.96
C VAL A 71 16.33 -19.72 1.88
N THR A 72 16.86 -18.53 1.59
CA THR A 72 18.31 -18.30 1.53
C THR A 72 18.98 -18.65 2.86
N ARG A 73 18.42 -18.22 4.00
CA ARG A 73 18.93 -18.55 5.34
C ARG A 73 18.86 -20.03 5.72
N TYR A 74 17.96 -20.79 5.07
CA TYR A 74 17.89 -22.24 5.28
C TYR A 74 18.96 -22.96 4.45
N MET A 75 19.25 -22.45 3.25
CA MET A 75 20.24 -23.03 2.32
C MET A 75 21.70 -22.71 2.67
N THR A 76 21.96 -21.56 3.28
CA THR A 76 23.30 -21.09 3.71
C THR A 76 23.30 -20.76 5.19
#